data_AF-A0A3B0XTJ6-F1
#
_entry.id   AF-A0A3B0XTJ6-F1
#
_cell.length_a   1.000
_cell.length_b   1.000
_cell.length_c   1.000
_cell.angle_alpha   90.00
_cell.angle_beta   90.00
_cell.angle_gamma   90.00
#
_symmetry.space_group_name_H-M   'P 1'
#
loop_
_entity.id
_entity.type
_entity.pdbx_description
1 polymer ?
#
loop_
_entity_poly.entity_id
_entity_poly.type
_entity_poly.pdbx_seq_one_letter_code
_entity_poly.pdbx_strand_id
1 'polypeptide(L)'
;MVFEKKHLGLLIIIALVAIFSEWQVTAAFFIASTVMPFLFIFLSDIFRALFKKKYKFKFREACKQGWKPGSSFGIVAFIFLLPLYYAVSAFEYSIVFSFPIATTIIMLSSVKIAVKKSFGFIIFIISILFSISHSLLILWLISFFNSLV
;
A
#
# COMPACT_ATOMS: atom_id res chain seq x y z
N MET A 1 -18.88 -2.09 21.71
CA MET A 1 -18.10 -1.01 22.35
C MET A 1 -16.58 -1.10 22.22
N VAL A 2 -15.94 -2.26 22.01
CA VAL A 2 -14.46 -2.33 21.83
C VAL A 2 -14.01 -1.97 20.40
N PHE A 3 -14.92 -2.06 19.41
CA PHE A 3 -14.65 -1.76 18.00
C PHE A 3 -14.50 -0.26 17.71
N GLU A 4 -15.23 0.61 18.43
CA GLU A 4 -15.26 2.06 18.15
C GLU A 4 -13.96 2.78 18.54
N LYS A 5 -13.30 2.38 19.65
CA LYS A 5 -12.11 3.09 20.16
C LYS A 5 -10.87 2.92 19.28
N LYS A 6 -10.67 1.77 18.63
CA LYS A 6 -9.50 1.50 17.77
C LYS A 6 -9.58 2.24 16.43
N HIS A 7 -10.77 2.35 15.86
CA HIS A 7 -10.97 3.08 14.60
C HIS A 7 -11.01 4.60 14.80
N LEU A 8 -11.46 5.07 15.97
CA LEU A 8 -11.42 6.49 16.33
C LEU A 8 -9.98 7.02 16.36
N GLY A 9 -9.04 6.28 16.94
CA GLY A 9 -7.62 6.68 16.97
C GLY A 9 -7.00 6.78 15.57
N LEU A 10 -7.36 5.87 14.67
CA LEU A 10 -6.93 5.93 13.27
C LEU A 10 -7.54 7.12 12.53
N LEU A 11 -8.85 7.36 12.71
CA LEU A 11 -9.54 8.50 12.11
C LEU A 11 -8.96 9.83 12.60
N ILE A 12 -8.54 9.93 13.86
CA ILE A 12 -7.86 11.10 14.42
C ILE A 12 -6.49 11.31 13.78
N ILE A 13 -5.70 10.24 13.60
CA ILE A 13 -4.39 10.33 12.92
C ILE A 13 -4.58 10.75 11.46
N ILE A 14 -5.53 10.15 10.75
CA ILE A 14 -5.84 10.51 9.35
C ILE A 14 -6.33 11.95 9.27
N ALA A 15 -7.21 12.38 10.18
CA ALA A 15 -7.72 13.75 10.22
C ALA A 15 -6.62 14.77 10.55
N LEU A 16 -5.75 14.49 11.54
CA LEU A 16 -4.59 15.33 11.84
C LEU A 16 -3.67 15.45 10.63
N VAL A 17 -3.35 14.31 10.00
CA VAL A 17 -2.52 14.30 8.80
C VAL A 17 -3.18 15.09 7.67
N ALA A 18 -4.49 14.93 7.43
CA ALA A 18 -5.24 15.69 6.43
C ALA A 18 -5.33 17.21 6.73
N ILE A 19 -5.15 17.62 7.98
CA ILE A 19 -5.06 19.05 8.35
C ILE A 19 -3.67 19.61 8.02
N PHE A 20 -2.62 18.81 8.19
CA PHE A 20 -1.23 19.20 7.92
C PHE A 20 -0.76 18.92 6.48
N SER A 21 -1.56 18.23 5.68
CA SER A 21 -1.27 17.88 4.28
C SER A 21 -2.43 18.25 3.37
N GLU A 22 -2.17 18.41 2.08
CA GLU A 22 -3.23 18.53 1.08
C GLU A 22 -4.15 17.30 1.15
N TRP A 23 -5.46 17.53 1.21
CA TRP A 23 -6.45 16.46 1.40
C TRP A 23 -6.38 15.42 0.26
N GLN A 24 -6.00 15.86 -0.94
CA GLN A 24 -5.77 15.03 -2.13
C GLN A 24 -4.66 14.01 -1.90
N VAL A 25 -3.57 14.43 -1.26
CA VAL A 25 -2.44 13.56 -0.90
C VAL A 25 -2.88 12.55 0.14
N THR A 26 -3.51 13.00 1.23
CA THR A 26 -4.00 12.08 2.27
C THR A 26 -4.99 11.05 1.71
N ALA A 27 -5.95 11.48 0.87
CA ALA A 27 -6.91 10.59 0.25
C ALA A 27 -6.23 9.56 -0.68
N ALA A 28 -5.28 9.99 -1.51
CA ALA A 28 -4.53 9.10 -2.40
C ALA A 28 -3.77 8.02 -1.62
N PHE A 29 -3.05 8.41 -0.57
CA PHE A 29 -2.32 7.48 0.29
C PHE A 29 -3.24 6.51 1.01
N PHE A 30 -4.38 6.98 1.53
CA PHE A 30 -5.35 6.14 2.22
C PHE A 30 -5.97 5.09 1.28
N ILE A 31 -6.40 5.53 0.09
CA ILE A 31 -7.01 4.65 -0.92
C ILE A 31 -5.99 3.62 -1.40
N ALA A 32 -4.80 4.06 -1.81
CA ALA A 32 -3.76 3.16 -2.31
C ALA A 32 -3.33 2.13 -1.26
N SER A 33 -3.15 2.56 -0.01
CA SER A 33 -2.79 1.68 1.11
C SER A 33 -3.89 0.68 1.49
N THR A 34 -5.13 0.91 1.05
CA THR A 34 -6.26 0.00 1.26
C THR A 34 -6.43 -0.94 0.06
N VAL A 35 -6.38 -0.39 -1.16
CA VAL A 35 -6.63 -1.11 -2.41
C VAL A 35 -5.48 -2.06 -2.75
N MET A 36 -4.23 -1.66 -2.54
CA MET A 36 -3.10 -2.51 -2.94
C MET A 36 -3.03 -3.82 -2.15
N PRO A 37 -3.06 -3.84 -0.80
CA PRO A 37 -3.06 -5.09 -0.05
C PRO A 37 -4.23 -6.02 -0.42
N PHE A 38 -5.40 -5.43 -0.70
CA PHE A 38 -6.54 -6.18 -1.22
C PHE A 38 -6.22 -6.85 -2.56
N LEU A 39 -5.72 -6.08 -3.54
CA LEU A 39 -5.34 -6.60 -4.86
C LEU A 39 -4.26 -7.67 -4.77
N PHE A 40 -3.27 -7.49 -3.89
CA PHE A 40 -2.21 -8.48 -3.69
C PHE A 40 -2.75 -9.84 -3.25
N ILE A 41 -3.61 -9.85 -2.22
CA ILE A 41 -4.21 -11.08 -1.68
C ILE A 41 -5.15 -11.70 -2.72
N PHE A 42 -5.99 -10.88 -3.33
CA PHE A 42 -6.96 -11.33 -4.32
C PHE A 42 -6.29 -11.97 -5.55
N LEU A 43 -5.29 -11.30 -6.12
CA LEU A 43 -4.53 -11.83 -7.26
C LEU A 43 -3.71 -13.05 -6.87
N SER A 44 -3.09 -13.05 -5.67
CA SER A 44 -2.33 -14.21 -5.19
C SER A 44 -3.20 -15.46 -5.08
N ASP A 45 -4.44 -15.34 -4.62
CA ASP A 45 -5.38 -16.47 -4.55
C ASP A 45 -5.90 -16.90 -5.94
N ILE A 46 -6.11 -15.97 -6.87
CA ILE A 46 -6.42 -16.30 -8.27
C ILE A 46 -5.28 -17.09 -8.91
N PHE A 47 -4.04 -16.63 -8.76
CA PHE A 47 -2.87 -17.33 -9.31
C PHE A 47 -2.69 -18.72 -8.69
N ARG A 48 -2.95 -18.87 -7.39
CA ARG A 48 -2.93 -20.19 -6.73
C ARG A 48 -4.00 -21.12 -7.30
N ALA A 49 -5.18 -20.62 -7.61
CA ALA A 49 -6.24 -21.41 -8.24
C ALA A 49 -5.89 -21.83 -9.68
N LEU A 50 -5.26 -20.94 -10.44
CA LEU A 50 -4.84 -21.23 -11.81
C LEU A 50 -3.69 -22.24 -11.89
N PHE A 51 -2.70 -22.14 -11.00
CA PHE A 51 -1.49 -22.95 -11.09
C PHE A 51 -1.48 -24.20 -10.18
N LYS A 52 -2.36 -24.30 -9.17
CA LYS A 52 -2.48 -25.50 -8.33
C LYS A 52 -3.79 -26.22 -8.57
N LYS A 53 -3.72 -27.39 -9.22
CA LYS A 53 -4.87 -28.28 -9.52
C LYS A 53 -5.77 -28.65 -8.32
N LYS A 54 -5.31 -28.49 -7.08
CA LYS A 54 -6.08 -28.80 -5.85
C LYS A 54 -6.65 -27.58 -5.12
N TYR A 55 -6.48 -26.36 -5.63
CA TYR A 55 -6.94 -25.15 -4.95
C TYR A 55 -8.29 -24.67 -5.53
N LYS A 56 -9.35 -24.70 -4.73
CA LYS A 56 -10.66 -24.15 -5.10
C LYS A 56 -10.72 -22.67 -4.68
N PHE A 57 -10.74 -21.77 -5.66
CA PHE A 57 -10.93 -20.35 -5.41
C PHE A 57 -12.29 -20.10 -4.77
N LYS A 58 -12.31 -19.39 -3.65
CA LYS A 58 -13.54 -18.97 -2.96
C LYS A 58 -13.58 -17.46 -2.91
N PHE A 59 -14.23 -16.85 -3.90
CA PHE A 59 -14.33 -15.39 -4.05
C PHE A 59 -14.72 -14.67 -2.74
N ARG A 60 -15.73 -15.17 -2.03
CA ARG A 60 -16.19 -14.59 -0.75
C ARG A 60 -15.12 -14.62 0.34
N GLU A 61 -14.28 -15.65 0.40
CA GLU A 61 -13.19 -15.76 1.36
C GLU A 61 -12.03 -14.86 0.96
N ALA A 62 -11.67 -14.81 -0.33
CA ALA A 62 -10.64 -13.92 -0.86
C ALA A 62 -11.00 -12.44 -0.62
N CYS A 63 -12.24 -12.03 -0.88
CA CYS A 63 -12.71 -10.68 -0.56
C CYS A 63 -12.66 -10.39 0.93
N LYS A 64 -13.12 -11.32 1.79
CA LYS A 64 -13.02 -11.16 3.26
C LYS A 64 -11.57 -11.06 3.74
N GLN A 65 -10.66 -11.83 3.17
CA GLN A 65 -9.23 -11.81 3.55
C GLN A 65 -8.52 -10.58 3.03
N GLY A 66 -8.86 -10.12 1.82
CA GLY A 66 -8.37 -8.87 1.23
C GLY A 66 -8.93 -7.62 1.89
N TRP A 67 -10.11 -7.69 2.53
CA TRP A 67 -10.70 -6.58 3.31
C TRP A 67 -10.29 -6.61 4.80
N LYS A 68 -9.92 -7.78 5.33
CA LYS A 68 -9.31 -7.95 6.66
C LYS A 68 -7.89 -7.42 6.91
N PRO A 69 -7.04 -7.01 5.93
CA PRO A 69 -5.69 -6.49 6.23
C PRO A 69 -5.71 -5.04 6.74
N GLY A 70 -6.89 -4.42 6.81
CA GLY A 70 -7.10 -2.98 6.96
C GLY A 70 -7.04 -2.40 8.38
N SER A 71 -6.22 -2.89 9.30
CA SER A 71 -5.98 -2.12 10.54
C SER A 71 -4.54 -2.04 11.01
N SER A 72 -3.58 -2.63 10.30
CA SER A 72 -2.18 -2.54 10.74
C SER A 72 -1.26 -2.32 9.54
N PHE A 73 -1.37 -3.12 8.48
CA PHE A 73 -0.41 -3.05 7.37
C PHE A 73 -0.63 -1.82 6.48
N GLY A 74 -1.88 -1.49 6.14
CA GLY A 74 -2.21 -0.27 5.40
C GLY A 74 -1.90 1.01 6.20
N ILE A 75 -2.11 0.97 7.52
CA ILE A 75 -1.77 2.10 8.42
C ILE A 75 -0.26 2.28 8.50
N VAL A 76 0.49 1.19 8.64
CA VAL A 76 1.95 1.22 8.65
C VAL A 76 2.46 1.76 7.30
N ALA A 77 1.93 1.28 6.18
CA ALA A 77 2.28 1.80 4.85
C ALA A 77 1.98 3.31 4.74
N PHE A 78 0.82 3.75 5.23
CA PHE A 78 0.45 5.17 5.25
C PHE A 78 1.44 6.02 6.09
N ILE A 79 1.78 5.58 7.31
CA ILE A 79 2.69 6.28 8.22
C ILE A 79 4.10 6.39 7.65
N PHE A 80 4.59 5.38 6.93
CA PHE A 80 5.96 5.40 6.39
C PHE A 80 6.06 6.06 5.00
N LEU A 81 5.07 5.87 4.13
CA LEU A 81 5.16 6.34 2.75
C LEU A 81 4.80 7.82 2.60
N LEU A 82 3.95 8.37 3.48
CA LEU A 82 3.57 9.78 3.40
C LEU A 82 4.73 10.74 3.74
N PRO A 83 5.51 10.56 4.83
CA PRO A 83 6.70 11.36 5.07
C PRO A 83 7.74 11.20 3.95
N LEU A 84 7.84 10.01 3.37
CA LEU A 84 8.74 9.74 2.25
C LEU A 84 8.37 10.58 1.03
N TYR A 85 7.08 10.68 0.70
CA TYR A 85 6.60 11.52 -0.40
C TYR A 85 6.97 12.98 -0.21
N TYR A 86 6.76 13.54 0.98
CA TYR A 86 7.13 14.93 1.26
C TYR A 86 8.64 15.15 1.24
N ALA A 87 9.42 14.20 1.77
CA ALA A 87 10.87 14.25 1.69
C ALA A 87 11.34 14.27 0.23
N VAL A 88 10.87 13.34 -0.60
CA VAL A 88 11.23 13.27 -2.02
C VAL A 88 10.78 14.53 -2.77
N SER A 89 9.59 15.06 -2.47
CA SER A 89 9.06 16.29 -3.07
C SER A 89 9.93 17.51 -2.75
N ALA A 90 10.56 17.54 -1.58
CA ALA A 90 11.39 18.66 -1.15
C ALA A 90 12.76 18.73 -1.84
N PHE A 91 13.24 17.61 -2.42
CA PHE A 91 14.57 17.55 -3.03
C PHE A 91 14.61 17.99 -4.52
N GLU A 92 13.57 18.63 -5.04
CA GLU A 92 13.44 19.08 -6.45
C GLU A 92 13.61 17.99 -7.52
N TYR A 93 13.72 16.72 -7.12
CA TYR A 93 13.80 15.61 -8.06
C TYR A 93 12.45 15.31 -8.70
N SER A 94 12.47 14.71 -9.90
CA SER A 94 11.25 14.23 -10.55
C SER A 94 10.55 13.19 -9.68
N ILE A 95 9.42 13.59 -9.08
CA ILE A 95 8.65 12.76 -8.15
C ILE A 95 8.16 11.46 -8.79
N VAL A 96 7.91 11.48 -10.10
CA VAL A 96 7.46 10.34 -10.91
C VAL A 96 8.47 9.20 -10.90
N PHE A 97 9.77 9.48 -10.76
CA PHE A 97 10.81 8.47 -10.72
C PHE A 97 11.34 8.24 -9.30
N SER A 98 11.55 9.32 -8.54
CA SER A 98 12.18 9.25 -7.22
C SER A 98 11.30 8.57 -6.18
N PHE A 99 9.98 8.82 -6.20
CA PHE A 99 9.06 8.25 -5.21
C PHE A 99 8.89 6.72 -5.39
N PRO A 100 8.72 6.17 -6.61
CA PRO A 100 8.74 4.73 -6.83
C PRO A 100 10.03 4.03 -6.42
N ILE A 101 11.19 4.65 -6.71
CA ILE A 101 12.50 4.10 -6.33
C ILE A 101 12.60 4.03 -4.79
N ALA A 102 12.30 5.13 -4.10
CA ALA A 102 12.37 5.20 -2.65
C ALA A 102 11.41 4.20 -1.98
N THR A 103 10.16 4.13 -2.47
CA THR A 103 9.15 3.16 -2.00
C THR A 103 9.64 1.72 -2.16
N THR A 104 10.23 1.40 -3.30
CA THR A 104 10.77 0.07 -3.59
C THR A 104 11.93 -0.30 -2.65
N ILE A 105 12.86 0.62 -2.39
CA ILE A 105 13.97 0.39 -1.46
C ILE A 105 13.46 0.07 -0.04
N ILE A 106 12.49 0.84 0.45
CA ILE A 106 11.91 0.63 1.79
C ILE A 106 11.15 -0.69 1.86
N MET A 107 10.33 -1.00 0.87
CA MET A 107 9.56 -2.25 0.84
C MET A 107 10.48 -3.47 0.74
N LEU A 108 11.51 -3.43 -0.09
CA LEU A 108 12.51 -4.50 -0.18
C LEU A 108 13.29 -4.68 1.12
N SER A 109 13.70 -3.58 1.76
CA SER A 109 14.40 -3.62 3.05
C SER A 109 13.51 -4.24 4.13
N SER A 110 12.23 -3.87 4.14
CA SER A 110 11.22 -4.42 5.06
C SER A 110 11.00 -5.92 4.84
N VAL A 111 10.92 -6.37 3.59
CA VAL A 111 10.82 -7.81 3.24
C VAL A 111 12.06 -8.58 3.69
N LYS A 112 13.26 -8.02 3.47
CA LYS A 112 14.52 -8.64 3.90
C LYS A 112 14.62 -8.78 5.43
N ILE A 113 14.14 -7.79 6.18
CA ILE A 113 14.12 -7.83 7.66
C ILE A 113 13.06 -8.80 8.18
N ALA A 114 11.87 -8.78 7.59
CA ALA A 114 10.74 -9.61 8.02
C ALA A 114 10.98 -11.10 7.79
N VAL A 115 11.78 -11.47 6.79
CA VAL A 115 11.97 -12.88 6.42
C VAL A 115 13.43 -13.30 6.54
N LYS A 116 13.73 -14.05 7.61
CA LYS A 116 15.06 -14.62 7.93
C LYS A 116 15.54 -15.73 6.97
N LYS A 117 14.71 -16.19 6.02
CA LYS A 117 15.04 -17.25 5.05
C LYS A 117 15.33 -16.65 3.67
N SER A 118 16.24 -17.27 2.91
CA SER A 118 16.45 -16.89 1.51
C SER A 118 15.15 -17.12 0.72
N PHE A 119 14.53 -16.04 0.29
CA PHE A 119 13.46 -16.15 -0.70
C PHE A 119 14.08 -16.45 -2.06
N GLY A 120 13.35 -17.24 -2.86
CA GLY A 120 13.66 -17.36 -4.27
C GLY A 120 13.51 -16.01 -4.98
N PHE A 121 14.35 -15.79 -5.99
CA PHE A 121 14.41 -14.59 -6.85
C PHE A 121 13.03 -14.07 -7.30
N ILE A 122 12.06 -14.97 -7.50
CA ILE A 122 10.68 -14.65 -7.92
C ILE A 122 9.95 -13.72 -6.92
N ILE A 123 10.09 -13.96 -5.62
CA ILE A 123 9.38 -13.15 -4.60
C ILE A 123 9.97 -11.74 -4.51
N PHE A 124 11.26 -11.59 -4.80
CA PHE A 124 11.92 -10.30 -4.90
C PHE A 124 11.37 -9.49 -6.08
N ILE A 125 11.24 -10.11 -7.26
CA ILE A 125 10.65 -9.46 -8.45
C ILE A 125 9.20 -9.03 -8.18
N ILE A 126 8.38 -9.92 -7.60
CA ILE A 126 6.98 -9.59 -7.29
C ILE A 126 6.91 -8.39 -6.33
N SER A 127 7.78 -8.36 -5.33
CA SER A 127 7.84 -7.24 -4.37
C SER A 127 8.21 -5.92 -5.03
N ILE A 128 9.16 -5.93 -5.98
CA ILE A 128 9.53 -4.74 -6.77
C ILE A 128 8.34 -4.25 -7.59
N LEU A 129 7.75 -5.13 -8.41
CA LEU A 129 6.64 -4.76 -9.29
C LEU A 129 5.47 -4.20 -8.50
N PHE A 130 5.18 -4.79 -7.35
CA PHE A 130 4.12 -4.35 -6.47
C PHE A 130 4.41 -2.99 -5.84
N SER A 131 5.65 -2.75 -5.41
CA SER A 131 6.09 -1.47 -4.84
C SER A 131 5.98 -0.32 -5.86
N ILE A 132 6.46 -0.56 -7.08
CA ILE A 132 6.37 0.40 -8.20
C ILE A 132 4.90 0.68 -8.52
N SER A 133 4.09 -0.36 -8.72
CA SER A 133 2.66 -0.21 -9.02
C SER A 133 1.93 0.58 -7.93
N HIS A 134 2.26 0.33 -6.66
CA HIS A 134 1.67 1.02 -5.52
C HIS A 134 2.01 2.52 -5.52
N SER A 135 3.29 2.86 -5.71
CA SER A 135 3.72 4.26 -5.79
C SER A 135 3.14 5.01 -6.99
N LEU A 136 3.03 4.35 -8.15
CA LEU A 136 2.42 4.95 -9.34
C LEU A 136 0.92 5.16 -9.15
N LEU A 137 0.22 4.23 -8.49
CA LEU A 137 -1.19 4.41 -8.13
C LEU A 137 -1.39 5.63 -7.22
N ILE A 138 -0.51 5.84 -6.24
CA ILE A 138 -0.55 7.02 -5.37
C ILE A 138 -0.40 8.29 -6.19
N LEU A 139 0.65 8.39 -7.01
CA LEU A 139 0.90 9.59 -7.83
C LEU A 139 -0.24 9.87 -8.81
N TRP A 140 -0.79 8.82 -9.42
CA TRP A 140 -1.94 8.94 -10.29
C TRP A 140 -3.18 9.43 -9.53
N LEU A 141 -3.47 8.91 -8.33
CA LEU A 141 -4.58 9.37 -7.51
C LEU A 141 -4.40 10.83 -7.08
N ILE A 142 -3.19 11.26 -6.71
CA ILE A 142 -2.90 12.67 -6.40
C ILE A 142 -3.19 13.56 -7.60
N SER A 143 -2.67 13.19 -8.78
CA SER A 143 -2.92 13.93 -10.02
C SER A 143 -4.41 13.98 -10.37
N PHE A 144 -5.13 12.87 -10.17
CA PHE A 144 -6.55 12.79 -10.41
C PHE A 144 -7.34 13.71 -9.47
N PHE A 145 -7.07 13.67 -8.16
CA PHE A 145 -7.76 14.54 -7.21
C PHE A 145 -7.42 16.01 -7.40
N ASN A 146 -6.19 16.34 -7.79
CA ASN A 146 -5.81 17.71 -8.13
C ASN A 146 -6.55 18.24 -9.36
N SER A 147 -6.92 17.38 -10.32
CA SER A 147 -7.71 17.79 -11.49
C SER A 147 -9.20 18.02 -11.20
N LEU A 148 -9.67 17.63 -10.02
CA LEU A 148 -11.06 17.80 -9.59
C LEU A 148 -11.30 19.08 -8.76
N VAL A 149 -10.22 19.79 -8.41
CA VAL A 149 -10.23 21.05 -7.66
C VAL A 149 -9.97 22.20 -8.61
#